data_AF-A0A553KG10-F1
#
_entry.id   AF-A0A553KG10-F1
#
_cell.length_a   1.000
_cell.length_b   1.000
_cell.length_c   1.000
_cell.angle_alpha   90.00
_cell.angle_beta   90.00
_cell.angle_gamma   90.00
#
_symmetry.space_group_name_H-M   'P 1'
#
loop_
_entity.id
_entity.type
_entity.pdbx_description
1 polymer ?
#
loop_
_entity_poly.entity_id
_entity_poly.type
_entity_poly.pdbx_seq_one_letter_code
_entity_poly.pdbx_strand_id
1 'polypeptide(L)'
;MSEQRRDAAADLAMCEAATPGKWEGKHAIQPYISVFTGVAEEVIATTYTRGNMRFIAESRTALPHWINRAVAAEAEVERYRILLHNVLERSKWGDAENALVKIVLMIENHLSEIDSE
;
A
#
# COMPACT_ATOMS: atom_id res chain seq x y z
N MET A 1 12.79 -16.86 3.72
CA MET A 1 13.48 -15.56 3.85
C MET A 1 12.63 -14.73 4.77
N SER A 2 13.16 -14.29 5.92
CA SER A 2 12.43 -13.35 6.79
C SER A 2 12.07 -12.13 5.96
N GLU A 3 10.81 -11.68 5.99
CA GLU A 3 10.40 -10.42 5.40
C GLU A 3 11.27 -9.30 6.00
N GLN A 4 12.34 -8.96 5.31
CA GLN A 4 13.07 -7.73 5.59
C GLN A 4 12.05 -6.64 5.35
N ARG A 5 11.72 -5.91 6.42
CA ARG A 5 10.79 -4.77 6.38
C ARG A 5 11.22 -3.88 5.22
N ARG A 6 10.41 -3.88 4.16
CA ARG A 6 10.68 -3.14 2.92
C ARG A 6 10.70 -1.65 3.24
N ASP A 7 11.68 -0.94 2.71
CA ASP A 7 11.77 0.51 2.83
C ASP A 7 11.14 1.13 1.59
N ALA A 8 9.97 1.75 1.78
CA ALA A 8 9.19 2.35 0.69
C ALA A 8 9.96 3.45 -0.05
N ALA A 9 10.80 4.23 0.65
CA ALA A 9 11.58 5.29 0.02
C ALA A 9 12.71 4.69 -0.82
N ALA A 10 13.40 3.67 -0.30
CA ALA A 10 14.43 2.96 -1.06
C ALA A 10 13.85 2.23 -2.28
N ASP A 11 12.68 1.60 -2.13
CA ASP A 11 11.98 0.92 -3.21
C ASP A 11 11.49 1.90 -4.29
N LEU A 12 10.96 3.06 -3.90
CA LEU A 12 10.55 4.10 -4.84
C LEU A 12 11.74 4.68 -5.59
N ALA A 13 12.84 5.00 -4.89
CA ALA A 13 14.07 5.50 -5.50
C ALA A 13 14.64 4.51 -6.52
N MET A 14 14.60 3.21 -6.23
CA MET A 14 14.98 2.17 -7.18
C MET A 14 14.08 2.18 -8.42
N CYS A 15 12.77 2.34 -8.25
CA CYS A 15 11.85 2.44 -9.37
C CYS A 15 12.09 3.70 -10.20
N GLU A 16 12.40 4.84 -9.58
CA GLU A 16 12.65 6.10 -10.30
C GLU A 16 13.99 6.09 -11.04
N ALA A 17 14.99 5.38 -10.51
CA ALA A 17 16.30 5.22 -11.15
C ALA A 17 16.29 4.28 -12.38
N ALA A 18 15.29 3.39 -12.49
CA ALA A 18 15.20 2.47 -13.62
C ALA A 18 14.85 3.19 -14.94
N THR A 19 15.29 2.64 -16.07
CA THR A 19 15.18 3.27 -17.40
C THR A 19 13.80 3.90 -17.66
N PRO A 20 13.75 5.21 -17.95
CA PRO A 20 12.50 5.92 -18.21
C PRO A 20 11.76 5.44 -19.46
N GLY A 21 10.48 5.83 -19.56
CA GLY A 21 9.65 5.58 -20.72
C GLY A 21 8.73 4.37 -20.57
N LYS A 22 7.91 4.14 -21.59
CA LYS A 22 6.97 3.02 -21.61
C LYS A 22 7.71 1.71 -21.82
N TRP A 23 7.48 0.73 -20.96
CA TRP A 23 8.05 -0.61 -21.12
C TRP A 23 7.08 -1.47 -21.92
N GLU A 24 7.57 -2.09 -22.99
CA GLU A 24 6.74 -2.90 -23.89
C GLU A 24 7.38 -4.25 -24.15
N GLY A 25 6.53 -5.26 -24.15
CA GLY A 25 6.92 -6.60 -24.53
C GLY A 25 6.91 -6.79 -26.05
N LYS A 26 8.03 -7.22 -26.62
CA LYS A 26 8.13 -7.53 -28.06
C LYS A 26 8.81 -8.89 -28.27
N HIS A 27 8.42 -9.57 -29.35
CA HIS A 27 9.11 -10.77 -29.81
C HIS A 27 10.41 -10.33 -30.51
N ALA A 28 11.56 -10.62 -29.91
CA ALA A 28 12.86 -10.18 -30.42
C ALA A 28 13.62 -11.32 -31.13
N ILE A 29 13.78 -12.48 -30.48
CA ILE A 29 14.55 -13.62 -31.00
C ILE A 29 13.88 -14.91 -30.50
N GLN A 30 13.27 -15.73 -31.36
CA GLN A 30 12.70 -17.02 -30.91
C GLN A 30 13.80 -17.89 -30.26
N PRO A 31 13.55 -18.55 -29.10
CA PRO A 31 12.27 -18.70 -28.37
C PRO A 31 11.97 -17.61 -27.31
N TYR A 32 12.76 -16.54 -27.26
CA TYR A 32 12.70 -15.51 -26.22
C TYR A 32 11.75 -14.36 -26.54
N ILE A 33 11.23 -13.78 -25.48
CA ILE A 33 10.43 -12.57 -25.48
C ILE A 33 11.18 -11.50 -24.69
N SER A 34 11.29 -10.31 -25.26
CA SER A 34 12.10 -9.23 -24.68
C SER A 34 11.23 -8.06 -24.24
N VAL A 35 11.63 -7.40 -23.15
CA VAL A 35 11.04 -6.15 -22.68
C VAL A 35 11.96 -5.01 -23.08
N PHE A 36 11.38 -4.04 -23.77
CA PHE A 36 12.08 -2.86 -24.30
C PHE A 36 11.56 -1.61 -23.62
N THR A 37 12.37 -0.55 -23.64
CA THR A 37 11.86 0.80 -23.43
C THR A 37 11.42 1.38 -24.76
N GLY A 38 10.33 2.14 -24.79
CA GLY A 38 9.82 2.78 -26.01
C GLY A 38 10.74 3.84 -26.63
N VAL A 39 11.96 4.01 -26.12
CA VAL A 39 12.90 5.08 -26.45
C VAL A 39 14.19 4.54 -27.10
N ALA A 40 14.50 3.25 -26.93
CA ALA A 40 15.64 2.60 -27.56
C ALA A 40 15.32 1.12 -27.82
N GLU A 41 15.88 0.51 -28.87
CA GLU A 41 15.84 -0.96 -29.08
C GLU A 41 16.68 -1.73 -28.04
N GLU A 42 16.87 -1.16 -26.85
CA GLU A 42 17.58 -1.76 -25.74
C GLU A 42 16.69 -2.82 -25.07
N VAL A 43 17.20 -4.06 -25.05
CA VAL A 43 16.59 -5.17 -24.34
C VAL A 43 16.92 -5.04 -22.85
N ILE A 44 15.92 -4.73 -22.03
CA ILE A 44 16.08 -4.57 -20.58
C ILE A 44 15.95 -5.90 -19.85
N ALA A 45 15.13 -6.81 -20.38
CA ALA A 45 14.95 -8.16 -19.84
C ALA A 45 14.53 -9.14 -20.94
N THR A 46 14.95 -10.40 -20.81
CA THR A 46 14.48 -11.51 -21.65
C THR A 46 13.77 -12.56 -20.80
N THR A 47 12.70 -13.14 -21.32
CA THR A 47 11.93 -14.17 -20.66
C THR A 47 11.35 -15.17 -21.67
N TYR A 48 10.99 -16.37 -21.21
CA TYR A 48 10.40 -17.42 -22.03
C TYR A 48 8.88 -17.39 -22.08
N THR A 49 8.22 -16.60 -21.22
CA THR A 49 6.75 -16.56 -21.15
C THR A 49 6.21 -15.16 -21.37
N ARG A 50 5.09 -15.07 -22.10
CA ARG A 50 4.32 -13.83 -22.26
C ARG A 50 3.84 -13.28 -20.91
N GLY A 51 3.57 -14.17 -19.94
CA GLY A 51 3.17 -13.80 -18.59
C GLY A 51 4.23 -12.98 -17.87
N ASN A 52 5.48 -13.46 -17.83
CA ASN A 52 6.59 -12.75 -17.19
C ASN A 52 6.90 -11.41 -17.88
N MET A 53 6.84 -11.38 -19.22
CA MET A 53 7.05 -10.16 -20.00
C MET A 53 6.01 -9.09 -19.62
N ARG A 54 4.74 -9.50 -19.60
CA ARG A 54 3.63 -8.63 -19.21
C ARG A 54 3.78 -8.15 -17.77
N PHE A 55 4.11 -9.05 -16.85
CA PHE A 55 4.35 -8.72 -15.44
C PHE A 55 5.43 -7.64 -15.30
N ILE A 56 6.61 -7.82 -15.91
CA ILE A 56 7.71 -6.84 -15.83
C ILE A 56 7.26 -5.46 -16.33
N ALA A 57 6.63 -5.40 -17.51
CA ALA A 57 6.19 -4.15 -18.11
C ALA A 57 5.09 -3.43 -17.29
N GLU A 58 4.07 -4.17 -16.83
CA GLU A 58 2.98 -3.61 -16.04
C GLU A 58 3.44 -3.24 -14.62
N SER A 59 4.22 -4.09 -13.96
CA SER A 59 4.73 -3.82 -12.62
C SER A 59 5.64 -2.60 -12.58
N ARG A 60 6.49 -2.37 -13.59
CA ARG A 60 7.32 -1.16 -13.67
C ARG A 60 6.49 0.12 -13.65
N THR A 61 5.33 0.11 -14.30
CA THR A 61 4.41 1.25 -14.38
C THR A 61 3.59 1.40 -13.10
N ALA A 62 3.10 0.28 -12.57
CA ALA A 62 2.18 0.28 -11.45
C ALA A 62 2.87 0.48 -10.09
N LEU A 63 4.08 -0.05 -9.91
CA LEU A 63 4.74 -0.15 -8.60
C LEU A 63 5.00 1.22 -7.93
N PRO A 64 5.54 2.26 -8.61
CA PRO A 64 5.69 3.59 -8.00
C PRO A 64 4.37 4.17 -7.49
N HIS A 65 3.31 4.01 -8.27
CA HIS A 65 1.97 4.47 -7.89
C HIS A 65 1.45 3.72 -6.65
N TRP A 66 1.63 2.39 -6.60
CA TRP A 66 1.22 1.60 -5.44
C TRP A 66 2.03 1.92 -4.18
N ILE A 67 3.34 2.17 -4.31
CA ILE A 67 4.19 2.60 -3.19
C ILE A 67 3.70 3.95 -2.66
N ASN A 68 3.51 4.94 -3.54
CA ASN A 68 3.02 6.27 -3.14
C ASN A 68 1.65 6.20 -2.47
N ARG A 69 0.74 5.37 -2.98
CA ARG A 69 -0.57 5.14 -2.36
C ARG A 69 -0.46 4.50 -0.97
N ALA A 70 0.43 3.53 -0.80
CA ALA A 70 0.62 2.88 0.49
C ALA A 70 1.17 3.87 1.53
N VAL A 71 2.22 4.62 1.18
CA VAL A 71 2.80 5.66 2.05
C VAL A 71 1.76 6.72 2.44
N ALA A 72 0.95 7.19 1.49
CA ALA A 72 -0.10 8.16 1.78
C ALA A 72 -1.18 7.57 2.72
N ALA A 73 -1.58 6.31 2.52
CA ALA A 73 -2.54 5.65 3.39
C ALA A 73 -2.00 5.44 4.81
N GLU A 74 -0.72 5.07 4.95
CA GLU A 74 -0.07 4.92 6.27
C GLU A 74 0.03 6.25 7.01
N ALA A 75 0.40 7.33 6.32
CA ALA A 75 0.40 8.67 6.90
C ALA A 75 -1.00 9.11 7.37
N GLU A 76 -2.03 8.76 6.60
CA GLU A 76 -3.42 9.05 6.93
C GLU A 76 -3.91 8.30 8.18
N VAL A 77 -3.56 7.01 8.29
CA VAL A 77 -3.85 6.20 9.48
C VAL A 77 -3.19 6.79 10.71
N GLU A 78 -1.91 7.18 10.63
CA GLU A 78 -1.24 7.80 11.77
C GLU A 78 -1.86 9.14 12.16
N ARG A 79 -2.28 9.95 11.18
CA ARG A 79 -3.03 11.18 11.45
C ARG A 79 -4.31 10.90 12.21
N TYR A 80 -5.12 9.93 11.78
CA TYR A 80 -6.35 9.56 12.48
C TYR A 80 -6.07 8.99 13.87
N ARG A 81 -4.99 8.22 14.04
CA ARG A 81 -4.56 7.68 15.34
C ARG A 81 -4.28 8.80 16.33
N ILE A 82 -3.53 9.83 15.90
CA ILE A 82 -3.21 11.02 16.72
C ILE A 82 -4.49 11.81 17.04
N LEU A 83 -5.35 12.04 16.04
CA LEU A 83 -6.61 12.77 16.26
C LEU A 83 -7.52 12.05 17.25
N LEU A 84 -7.69 10.74 17.09
CA LEU A 84 -8.48 9.92 18.01
C LEU A 84 -7.91 9.98 19.43
N HIS A 85 -6.60 9.80 19.59
CA HIS A 85 -5.95 9.89 20.88
C HIS A 85 -6.22 11.25 21.55
N ASN A 86 -6.02 12.35 20.83
CA ASN A 86 -6.27 13.69 21.35
C ASN A 86 -7.73 13.93 21.75
N VAL A 87 -8.69 13.42 20.97
CA VAL A 87 -10.12 13.56 21.28
C VAL A 87 -10.47 12.79 22.55
N LEU A 88 -9.98 11.56 22.68
CA LEU A 88 -10.28 10.71 23.84
C LEU A 88 -9.62 11.23 25.12
N GLU A 89 -8.39 11.75 25.02
CA GLU A 89 -7.69 12.38 26.13
C GLU A 89 -8.43 13.65 26.59
N ARG A 90 -8.79 14.56 25.67
CA ARG A 90 -9.55 15.78 25.99
C ARG A 90 -10.90 15.48 26.62
N SER A 91 -11.57 14.43 26.16
CA SER A 91 -12.86 14.00 26.69
C SER A 91 -12.73 13.33 28.06
N LYS A 92 -11.50 12.98 28.49
CA LYS A 92 -11.21 12.13 29.67
C LYS A 92 -11.77 10.71 29.54
N TRP A 93 -11.89 10.23 28.31
CA TRP A 93 -12.38 8.89 28.03
C TRP A 93 -11.29 7.83 28.16
N GLY A 94 -10.02 8.22 28.12
CA GLY A 94 -8.86 7.33 28.24
C GLY A 94 -8.31 7.01 26.86
N ASP A 95 -7.82 5.79 26.66
CA ASP A 95 -7.52 5.27 25.32
C ASP A 95 -8.79 4.74 24.62
N ALA A 96 -8.63 4.26 23.39
CA ALA A 96 -9.73 3.77 22.56
C ALA A 96 -10.43 2.54 23.16
N GLU A 97 -9.69 1.66 23.81
CA GLU A 97 -10.26 0.45 24.42
C GLU A 97 -11.11 0.80 25.63
N ASN A 98 -10.58 1.66 26.52
CA ASN A 98 -11.30 2.20 27.67
C ASN A 98 -12.55 3.00 27.25
N ALA A 99 -12.45 3.77 26.16
CA ALA A 99 -13.57 4.50 25.60
C ALA A 99 -14.69 3.55 25.13
N LEU A 100 -14.35 2.47 24.43
CA LEU A 100 -15.31 1.47 23.97
C LEU A 100 -16.01 0.77 25.14
N VAL A 101 -15.25 0.38 26.18
CA VAL A 101 -15.83 -0.22 27.39
C VAL A 101 -16.85 0.72 28.04
N LYS A 102 -16.54 2.02 28.16
CA LYS A 102 -17.47 3.02 28.70
C LYS A 102 -18.75 3.13 27.87
N ILE A 103 -18.66 3.09 26.55
CA ILE A 103 -19.83 3.13 25.65
C ILE A 103 -20.72 1.91 25.87
N VAL A 104 -20.12 0.72 25.91
CA VAL A 104 -20.87 -0.53 26.12
C VAL A 104 -21.62 -0.48 27.45
N LEU A 105 -20.96 -0.09 28.53
CA LEU A 105 -21.58 0.04 29.85
C LEU A 105 -22.72 1.07 29.86
N MET A 106 -22.56 2.21 29.16
CA MET A 106 -23.63 3.21 29.05
C MET A 106 -24.86 2.66 28.32
N ILE A 107 -24.66 1.89 27.25
CA ILE A 107 -25.75 1.28 26.49
C ILE A 107 -26.46 0.21 27.32
N GLU A 108 -25.71 -0.68 27.98
CA GLU A 108 -26.27 -1.74 28.82
C GLU A 108 -27.11 -1.19 29.97
N ASN A 109 -26.63 -0.13 30.64
CA ASN A 109 -27.40 0.56 31.68
C ASN A 109 -28.71 1.14 31.13
N HIS A 110 -28.65 1.82 29.98
CA HIS A 110 -29.84 2.44 29.39
C HIS A 110 -30.88 1.42 28.93
N LEU A 111 -30.45 0.28 28.38
CA LEU A 111 -31.35 -0.81 28.01
C LEU A 111 -32.00 -1.45 29.25
N SER A 112 -31.25 -1.60 30.34
CA SER A 112 -31.77 -2.13 31.60
C SER A 112 -32.82 -1.21 32.23
N GLU A 113 -32.68 0.12 32.07
CA GLU A 113 -33.67 1.11 32.53
C GLU A 113 -34.97 1.00 31.72
N ILE A 114 -34.90 0.84 30.39
CA ILE A 114 -36.07 0.68 29.51
C ILE A 114 -36.85 -0.59 29.82
N ASP A 115 -36.17 -1.71 30.10
CA ASP A 115 -36.82 -2.98 30.42
C ASP A 115 -37.49 -3.00 31.82
N SER A 116 -37.25 -1.96 32.64
CA SER A 116 -37.78 -1.83 34.00
C SER A 116 -39.01 -0.92 34.13
N GLU A 117 -39.42 -0.25 33.04
CA GLU A 117 -40.67 0.55 32.92
C GLU A 117 -41.82 -0.25 32.28
#